data_AF-A0A6A7LBC0-F1
#
_entry.id   AF-A0A6A7LBC0-F1
#
_cell.length_a   1.000
_cell.length_b   1.000
_cell.length_c   1.000
_cell.angle_alpha   90.00
_cell.angle_beta   90.00
_cell.angle_gamma   90.00
#
_symmetry.space_group_name_H-M   'P 1'
#
loop_
_entity.id
_entity.type
_entity.pdbx_description
1 polymer ?
#
loop_
_entity_poly.entity_id
_entity_poly.type
_entity_poly.pdbx_seq_one_letter_code
_entity_poly.pdbx_strand_id
1 'polypeptide(L)'
;MTPHLTEDDLLLHYYGETDPSREGIVAAHLGACAECRASLVGLERLLAMVNSGVDVDLPQTFERDIWRRLAPHVVRPHASVLWSTVLTPRWLAWGAAAAGVVLAVLLVVQLRLHGPSPRKAADEGPHRAPATADVFRERVLLADLENHFERSEMMLVELVNTSHYTPAEIQREQARAEDLLAANRLYRQTAANVGNAPVAHVLEELERLLVDVAASSPTAAAADLEVLGRRTESQSLIFKVRVLSRSTDRGFEGPSTQG
;
A
#
# COMPACT_ATOMS: atom_id res chain seq x y z
N MET A 1 17.84 33.62 -27.04
CA MET A 1 18.32 32.22 -27.10
C MET A 1 17.65 31.48 -25.96
N THR A 2 16.63 30.69 -26.25
CA THR A 2 16.05 29.78 -25.26
C THR A 2 17.05 28.65 -25.00
N PRO A 3 17.20 28.20 -23.74
CA PRO A 3 18.09 27.08 -23.43
C PRO A 3 17.67 25.83 -24.21
N HIS A 4 18.64 25.04 -24.63
CA HIS A 4 18.41 23.73 -25.26
C HIS A 4 17.84 22.74 -24.25
N LEU A 5 17.13 21.73 -24.75
CA LEU A 5 16.70 20.57 -23.95
C LEU A 5 17.90 19.82 -23.39
N THR A 6 17.77 19.31 -22.16
CA THR A 6 18.77 18.42 -21.57
C THR A 6 18.70 17.02 -22.20
N GLU A 7 19.74 16.22 -22.00
CA GLU A 7 19.73 14.82 -22.45
C GLU A 7 18.62 14.00 -21.76
N ASP A 8 18.37 14.26 -20.48
CA ASP A 8 17.26 13.66 -19.73
C ASP A 8 15.90 14.01 -20.32
N ASP A 9 15.68 15.28 -20.72
CA ASP A 9 14.44 15.69 -21.39
C ASP A 9 14.24 14.92 -22.72
N LEU A 10 15.32 14.67 -23.48
CA LEU A 10 15.28 13.92 -24.73
C LEU A 10 15.04 12.42 -24.49
N LEU A 11 15.62 11.85 -23.44
CA LEU A 11 15.41 10.46 -23.01
C LEU A 11 13.96 10.23 -22.57
N LEU A 12 13.44 11.09 -21.71
CA LEU A 12 12.06 11.02 -21.26
C LEU A 12 11.09 11.16 -22.44
N HIS A 13 11.36 12.07 -23.37
CA HIS A 13 10.56 12.20 -24.59
C HIS A 13 10.63 10.93 -25.47
N TYR A 14 11.79 10.31 -25.63
CA TYR A 14 11.94 9.06 -26.39
C TYR A 14 11.14 7.89 -25.78
N TYR A 15 11.15 7.75 -24.45
CA TYR A 15 10.38 6.69 -23.77
C TYR A 15 8.90 7.03 -23.58
N GLY A 16 8.47 8.25 -23.92
CA GLY A 16 7.11 8.73 -23.66
C GLY A 16 6.82 8.97 -22.18
N GLU A 17 7.88 9.20 -21.39
CA GLU A 17 7.84 9.43 -19.94
C GLU A 17 8.01 10.91 -19.56
N THR A 18 7.92 11.84 -20.53
CA THR A 18 7.90 13.27 -20.21
C THR A 18 6.72 13.61 -19.30
N ASP A 19 6.95 14.49 -18.33
CA ASP A 19 5.86 15.08 -17.55
C ASP A 19 4.79 15.70 -18.48
N PRO A 20 3.49 15.40 -18.29
CA PRO A 20 2.42 15.91 -19.17
C PRO A 20 2.39 17.44 -19.30
N SER A 21 2.84 18.16 -18.27
CA SER A 21 2.91 19.63 -18.25
C SER A 21 4.06 20.17 -19.10
N ARG A 22 5.10 19.37 -19.34
CA ARG A 22 6.29 19.73 -20.14
C ARG A 22 6.24 19.22 -21.57
N GLU A 23 5.46 18.19 -21.87
CA GLU A 23 5.42 17.56 -23.20
C GLU A 23 5.14 18.57 -24.34
N GLY A 24 4.20 19.50 -24.13
CA GLY A 24 3.91 20.55 -25.12
C GLY A 24 5.08 21.52 -25.35
N ILE A 25 5.88 21.79 -24.31
CA ILE A 25 7.06 22.67 -24.40
C ILE A 25 8.20 21.95 -25.12
N VAL A 26 8.42 20.67 -24.79
CA VAL A 26 9.43 19.81 -25.44
C VAL A 26 9.12 19.66 -26.93
N ALA A 27 7.87 19.30 -27.28
CA ALA A 27 7.44 19.16 -28.67
C ALA A 27 7.57 20.47 -29.47
N ALA A 28 7.18 21.61 -28.89
CA ALA A 28 7.35 22.92 -29.52
C ALA A 28 8.83 23.27 -29.73
N HIS A 29 9.70 22.96 -28.75
CA HIS A 29 11.14 23.21 -28.87
C HIS A 29 11.79 22.31 -29.92
N LEU A 30 11.43 21.03 -30.00
CA LEU A 30 11.90 20.12 -31.06
C LEU A 30 11.45 20.58 -32.45
N GLY A 31 10.25 21.16 -32.57
CA GLY A 31 9.79 21.79 -33.81
C GLY A 31 10.64 23.01 -34.22
N ALA A 32 11.12 23.81 -33.26
CA ALA A 32 11.83 25.06 -33.50
C ALA A 32 13.36 24.95 -33.54
N CYS A 33 13.96 23.96 -32.85
CA CYS A 33 15.41 23.82 -32.69
C CYS A 33 15.98 22.66 -33.52
N ALA A 34 16.85 22.98 -34.49
CA ALA A 34 17.51 21.97 -35.32
C ALA A 34 18.57 21.15 -34.55
N GLU A 35 19.27 21.77 -33.60
CA GLU A 35 20.31 21.10 -32.81
C GLU A 35 19.71 20.05 -31.87
N CYS A 36 18.63 20.38 -31.14
CA CYS A 36 17.95 19.40 -30.28
C CYS A 36 17.37 18.23 -31.09
N ARG A 37 16.87 18.47 -32.31
CA ARG A 37 16.48 17.37 -33.22
C ARG A 37 17.65 16.50 -33.64
N ALA A 38 18.81 17.08 -33.93
CA ALA A 38 20.00 16.30 -34.28
C ALA A 38 20.45 15.42 -33.09
N SER A 39 20.41 15.96 -31.87
CA SER A 39 20.71 15.22 -30.64
C SER A 39 19.72 14.07 -30.42
N LEU A 40 18.41 14.31 -30.57
CA LEU A 40 17.37 13.28 -30.45
C LEU A 40 17.59 12.14 -31.45
N VAL A 41 17.84 12.46 -32.72
CA VAL A 41 18.12 11.45 -33.75
C VAL A 41 19.40 10.66 -33.45
N GLY A 42 20.41 11.31 -32.85
CA GLY A 42 21.61 10.63 -32.38
C GLY A 42 21.31 9.61 -31.28
N LEU A 43 20.52 10.02 -30.29
CA LEU A 43 20.07 9.17 -29.19
C LEU A 43 19.24 7.96 -29.69
N GLU A 44 18.27 8.21 -30.57
CA GLU A 44 17.44 7.16 -31.20
C GLU A 44 18.30 6.10 -31.89
N ARG A 45 19.35 6.49 -32.62
CA ARG A 45 20.27 5.54 -33.27
C ARG A 45 21.07 4.72 -32.26
N LEU A 46 21.56 5.36 -31.20
CA LEU A 46 22.28 4.65 -30.13
C LEU A 46 21.38 3.61 -29.45
N LEU A 47 20.15 3.98 -29.11
CA LEU A 47 19.18 3.09 -28.48
C LEU A 47 18.68 2.00 -29.43
N ALA A 48 18.52 2.29 -30.72
CA ALA A 48 18.16 1.30 -31.72
C ALA A 48 19.21 0.18 -31.87
N MET A 49 20.51 0.49 -31.71
CA MET A 49 21.55 -0.54 -31.69
C MET A 49 21.38 -1.49 -30.50
N VAL A 50 21.02 -0.97 -29.32
CA VAL A 50 20.76 -1.79 -28.12
C VAL A 50 19.46 -2.59 -28.27
N ASN A 51 18.42 -1.97 -28.83
CA ASN A 51 17.09 -2.56 -28.98
C ASN A 51 16.96 -3.45 -30.23
N SER A 52 18.03 -3.65 -31.00
CA SER A 52 18.08 -4.60 -32.12
C SER A 52 18.07 -6.08 -31.67
N GLY A 53 17.50 -6.33 -30.49
CA GLY A 53 17.31 -7.66 -29.92
C GLY A 53 16.78 -8.59 -31.00
N VAL A 54 17.46 -9.72 -31.14
CA VAL A 54 17.12 -10.79 -32.09
C VAL A 54 15.61 -11.02 -32.01
N ASP A 55 14.93 -10.92 -33.15
CA ASP A 55 13.54 -11.37 -33.26
C ASP A 55 13.57 -12.90 -33.10
N VAL A 56 13.36 -13.34 -31.86
CA VAL A 56 13.32 -14.74 -31.52
C VAL A 56 11.91 -15.21 -31.83
N ASP A 57 11.77 -16.12 -32.79
CA ASP A 57 10.51 -16.81 -33.04
C ASP A 57 10.12 -17.59 -31.76
N LEU A 58 9.21 -17.00 -31.00
CA LEU A 58 8.75 -17.54 -29.73
C LEU A 58 7.66 -18.58 -30.01
N PRO A 59 7.81 -19.81 -29.49
CA PRO A 59 6.77 -20.81 -29.68
C PRO A 59 5.46 -20.33 -29.04
N GLN A 60 4.31 -20.70 -29.62
CA GLN A 60 2.98 -20.29 -29.10
C GLN A 60 2.72 -20.75 -27.65
N THR A 61 3.51 -21.69 -27.12
CA THR A 61 3.42 -22.14 -25.72
C THR A 61 4.35 -21.39 -24.78
N PHE A 62 5.24 -20.53 -25.29
CA PHE A 62 6.28 -19.84 -24.52
C PHE A 62 5.72 -19.16 -23.27
N GLU A 63 4.66 -18.35 -23.42
CA GLU A 63 4.03 -17.67 -22.30
C GLU A 63 3.52 -18.67 -21.26
N ARG A 64 2.84 -19.73 -21.70
CA ARG A 64 2.29 -20.75 -20.80
C ARG A 64 3.39 -21.51 -20.05
N ASP A 65 4.49 -21.81 -20.73
CA ASP A 65 5.62 -22.54 -20.17
C ASP A 65 6.43 -21.68 -19.20
N ILE A 66 6.61 -20.39 -19.50
CA ILE A 66 7.19 -19.42 -18.59
C ILE A 66 6.28 -19.19 -17.39
N TRP A 67 5.00 -18.92 -17.60
CA TRP A 67 4.04 -18.70 -16.52
C TRP A 67 3.95 -19.91 -15.60
N ARG A 68 4.03 -21.13 -16.12
CA ARG A 68 4.07 -22.35 -15.30
C ARG A 68 5.33 -22.44 -14.43
N ARG A 69 6.49 -22.01 -14.95
CA ARG A 69 7.76 -21.99 -14.19
C ARG A 69 7.80 -20.83 -13.18
N LEU A 70 7.19 -19.70 -13.53
CA LEU A 70 7.21 -18.47 -12.75
C LEU A 70 6.15 -18.46 -11.64
N ALA A 71 4.95 -19.00 -11.89
CA ALA A 71 3.84 -19.04 -10.93
C ALA A 71 4.22 -19.50 -9.50
N PRO A 72 4.95 -20.62 -9.30
CA PRO A 72 5.34 -21.05 -7.94
C PRO A 72 6.32 -20.11 -7.23
N HIS A 73 6.97 -19.21 -7.95
CA HIS A 73 7.91 -18.22 -7.41
C HIS A 73 7.26 -16.85 -7.17
N VAL A 74 6.12 -16.56 -7.80
CA VAL A 74 5.44 -15.25 -7.68
C VAL A 74 4.38 -15.25 -6.58
N VAL A 75 3.86 -16.42 -6.19
CA VAL A 75 2.90 -16.53 -5.09
C VAL A 75 3.30 -17.71 -4.20
N ARG A 76 4.06 -17.43 -3.13
CA ARG A 76 3.95 -18.25 -1.93
C ARG A 76 2.77 -17.70 -1.15
N PRO A 77 1.60 -18.38 -1.12
CA PRO A 77 0.70 -18.14 -0.01
C PRO A 77 1.50 -18.55 1.23
N HIS A 78 1.84 -17.57 2.07
CA HIS A 78 2.23 -17.87 3.44
C HIS A 78 0.98 -18.51 4.06
N ALA A 79 0.84 -19.82 3.92
CA ALA A 79 -0.12 -20.61 4.65
C ALA A 79 0.26 -20.39 6.12
N SER A 80 -0.46 -19.47 6.75
CA SER A 80 -0.30 -19.09 8.13
C SER A 80 -0.60 -20.33 8.98
N VAL A 81 0.46 -21.02 9.39
CA VAL A 81 0.45 -22.08 10.43
C VAL A 81 -0.12 -21.55 11.77
N LEU A 82 -0.49 -20.26 11.83
CA LEU A 82 -1.09 -19.58 12.98
C LEU A 82 -2.64 -19.57 13.00
N TRP A 83 -3.33 -20.03 11.94
CA TRP A 83 -4.81 -20.06 11.93
C TRP A 83 -5.41 -21.41 12.36
N SER A 84 -4.60 -22.45 12.60
CA SER A 84 -5.11 -23.76 13.06
C SER A 84 -5.16 -23.92 14.59
N THR A 85 -4.69 -22.95 15.38
CA THR A 85 -4.68 -23.03 16.85
C THR A 85 -5.74 -22.16 17.53
N VAL A 86 -6.40 -21.27 16.77
CA VAL A 86 -7.44 -20.34 17.25
C VAL A 86 -8.86 -20.93 17.12
N LEU A 87 -9.02 -22.15 16.58
CA LEU A 87 -10.29 -22.91 16.65
C LEU A 87 -10.15 -24.19 17.50
N THR A 88 -9.61 -24.05 18.71
CA THR A 88 -9.76 -25.13 19.70
C THR A 88 -11.13 -25.00 20.39
N PRO A 89 -11.95 -26.06 20.49
CA PRO A 89 -13.35 -25.96 20.94
C PRO A 89 -13.53 -25.79 22.47
N ARG A 90 -12.49 -25.35 23.20
CA ARG A 90 -12.50 -25.35 24.69
C ARG A 90 -13.06 -24.06 25.32
N TRP A 91 -13.26 -23.00 24.54
CA TRP A 91 -13.58 -21.65 25.06
C TRP A 91 -15.09 -21.36 25.01
N LEU A 92 -15.85 -22.16 24.25
CA LEU A 92 -17.31 -22.10 24.19
C LEU A 92 -18.01 -22.58 25.47
N ALA A 93 -17.30 -23.18 26.43
CA ALA A 93 -17.88 -23.64 27.69
C ALA A 93 -18.10 -22.52 28.73
N TRP A 94 -17.45 -21.35 28.58
CA TRP A 94 -17.52 -20.26 29.57
C TRP A 94 -18.40 -19.07 29.13
N GLY A 95 -18.85 -19.04 27.87
CA GLY A 95 -19.74 -17.98 27.36
C GLY A 95 -21.23 -18.19 27.68
N ALA A 96 -21.65 -19.42 27.95
CA ALA A 96 -23.07 -19.75 28.16
C ALA A 96 -23.61 -19.35 29.55
N ALA A 97 -22.75 -19.14 30.54
CA ALA A 97 -23.17 -18.77 31.90
C ALA A 97 -23.45 -17.26 32.05
N ALA A 98 -22.75 -16.40 31.32
CA ALA A 98 -22.91 -14.94 31.44
C ALA A 98 -24.17 -14.41 30.72
N ALA A 99 -24.55 -15.00 29.59
CA ALA A 99 -25.74 -14.60 28.83
C ALA A 99 -27.05 -14.91 29.57
N GLY A 100 -27.09 -15.99 30.37
CA GLY A 100 -28.28 -16.37 31.15
C GLY A 100 -28.60 -15.41 32.30
N VAL A 101 -27.58 -14.86 32.96
CA VAL A 101 -27.76 -13.92 34.08
C VAL A 101 -28.26 -12.56 33.60
N VAL A 102 -27.76 -12.07 32.45
CA VAL A 102 -28.20 -10.80 31.86
C VAL A 102 -29.67 -10.87 31.41
N LEU A 103 -30.11 -11.99 30.83
CA LEU A 103 -31.50 -12.18 30.40
C LEU A 103 -32.47 -12.25 31.59
N ALA A 104 -32.07 -12.89 32.69
CA ALA A 104 -32.88 -12.99 33.91
C ALA A 104 -33.05 -11.63 34.61
N VAL A 105 -32.00 -10.81 34.65
CA VAL A 105 -32.06 -9.45 35.22
C VAL A 105 -32.96 -8.54 34.37
N LEU A 106 -32.86 -8.62 33.04
CA LEU A 106 -33.73 -7.88 32.11
C LEU A 106 -35.21 -8.24 32.25
N LEU A 107 -35.52 -9.52 32.47
CA LEU A 107 -36.91 -9.98 32.66
C LEU A 107 -37.51 -9.48 33.98
N VAL A 108 -36.73 -9.47 35.06
CA VAL A 108 -37.16 -8.95 36.37
C VAL A 108 -37.37 -7.43 36.34
N VAL A 109 -36.53 -6.70 35.61
CA VAL A 109 -36.68 -5.25 35.42
C VAL A 109 -37.91 -4.91 34.59
N GLN A 110 -38.18 -5.64 33.49
CA GLN A 110 -39.36 -5.46 32.64
C GLN A 110 -40.68 -5.70 33.40
N LEU A 111 -40.73 -6.72 34.28
CA LEU A 111 -41.93 -7.04 35.07
C LEU A 111 -42.19 -6.05 36.21
N ARG A 112 -41.16 -5.35 36.71
CA ARG A 112 -41.29 -4.33 37.76
C ARG A 112 -41.68 -2.94 37.23
N LEU A 113 -41.52 -2.70 35.93
CA LEU A 113 -41.78 -1.40 35.29
C LEU A 113 -43.16 -1.30 34.60
N HIS A 114 -43.90 -2.40 34.45
CA HIS A 114 -45.25 -2.41 33.83
C HIS A 114 -46.41 -2.14 34.81
N GLY A 115 -46.15 -1.47 35.94
CA GLY A 115 -47.21 -0.86 36.75
C GLY A 115 -47.78 0.38 36.06
N PRO A 116 -49.11 0.57 36.00
CA PRO A 116 -49.71 1.63 35.18
C PRO A 116 -49.56 2.99 35.88
N SER A 117 -48.88 3.94 35.25
CA SER A 117 -49.06 5.37 35.56
C SER A 117 -48.65 6.30 34.41
N PRO A 118 -49.25 7.51 34.35
CA PRO A 118 -49.55 8.21 33.10
C PRO A 118 -48.60 9.36 32.79
N ARG A 119 -48.59 9.77 31.50
CA ARG A 119 -48.22 11.08 30.93
C ARG A 119 -47.03 11.83 31.55
N LYS A 120 -46.01 12.08 30.70
CA LYS A 120 -45.55 13.45 30.42
C LYS A 120 -44.85 13.51 29.07
N ALA A 121 -45.19 14.55 28.31
CA ALA A 121 -44.58 14.92 27.05
C ALA A 121 -43.16 15.49 27.29
N ALA A 122 -42.23 15.17 26.39
CA ALA A 122 -41.24 16.09 25.82
C ALA A 122 -40.26 15.30 24.94
N ASP A 123 -40.30 15.65 23.66
CA ASP A 123 -39.18 15.80 22.73
C ASP A 123 -38.26 14.67 22.26
N GLU A 124 -37.96 14.82 20.97
CA GLU A 124 -36.79 14.39 20.21
C GLU A 124 -36.78 12.99 19.58
N GLY A 125 -37.22 12.98 18.31
CA GLY A 125 -36.99 11.90 17.36
C GLY A 125 -35.50 11.75 16.99
N PRO A 126 -35.09 10.56 16.51
CA PRO A 126 -33.69 10.25 16.29
C PRO A 126 -33.14 10.93 15.03
N HIS A 127 -32.15 11.81 15.21
CA HIS A 127 -31.25 12.25 14.16
C HIS A 127 -30.38 11.07 13.71
N ARG A 128 -30.77 10.43 12.60
CA ARG A 128 -29.88 9.63 11.78
C ARG A 128 -28.99 10.61 11.00
N ALA A 129 -27.78 10.85 11.50
CA ALA A 129 -26.73 11.57 10.76
C ALA A 129 -26.21 10.69 9.59
N PRO A 130 -25.67 11.30 8.51
CA PRO A 130 -25.80 10.78 7.16
C PRO A 130 -24.61 9.89 6.77
N ALA A 131 -24.89 8.90 5.91
CA ALA A 131 -23.90 8.07 5.23
C ALA A 131 -22.80 8.88 4.48
N THR A 132 -23.00 10.18 4.26
CA THR A 132 -22.02 11.07 3.62
C THR A 132 -20.82 11.40 4.52
N ALA A 133 -20.99 11.42 5.85
CA ALA A 133 -19.88 11.66 6.78
C ALA A 133 -18.91 10.48 6.85
N ASP A 134 -19.44 9.26 6.76
CA ASP A 134 -18.63 8.03 6.70
C ASP A 134 -17.89 7.93 5.36
N VAL A 135 -18.55 8.25 4.23
CA VAL A 135 -17.89 8.28 2.90
C VAL A 135 -16.79 9.35 2.84
N PHE A 136 -16.98 10.53 3.43
CA PHE A 136 -15.96 11.57 3.46
C PHE A 136 -14.78 11.17 4.38
N ARG A 137 -15.06 10.59 5.55
CA ARG A 137 -14.04 10.06 6.46
C ARG A 137 -13.23 8.95 5.78
N GLU A 138 -13.91 8.06 5.06
CA GLU A 138 -13.28 7.00 4.26
C GLU A 138 -12.37 7.58 3.18
N ARG A 139 -12.81 8.58 2.41
CA ARG A 139 -11.97 9.24 1.38
C ARG A 139 -10.73 9.93 1.95
N VAL A 140 -10.89 10.64 3.07
CA VAL A 140 -9.76 11.30 3.76
C VAL A 140 -8.78 10.25 4.28
N LEU A 141 -9.28 9.16 4.86
CA LEU A 141 -8.44 8.05 5.31
C LEU A 141 -7.70 7.36 4.16
N LEU A 142 -8.31 7.24 2.97
CA LEU A 142 -7.68 6.64 1.80
C LEU A 142 -6.57 7.53 1.21
N ALA A 143 -6.79 8.84 1.15
CA ALA A 143 -5.75 9.80 0.72
C ALA A 143 -4.57 9.82 1.70
N ASP A 144 -4.84 9.81 2.99
CA ASP A 144 -3.80 9.74 4.03
C ASP A 144 -3.05 8.40 3.98
N LEU A 145 -3.75 7.31 3.68
CA LEU A 145 -3.18 5.98 3.55
C LEU A 145 -2.26 5.86 2.32
N GLU A 146 -2.62 6.49 1.20
CA GLU A 146 -1.78 6.54 0.00
C GLU A 146 -0.45 7.22 0.28
N ASN A 147 -0.48 8.41 0.89
CA ASN A 147 0.72 9.13 1.30
C ASN A 147 1.55 8.32 2.32
N HIS A 148 0.89 7.60 3.23
CA HIS A 148 1.59 6.69 4.15
C HIS A 148 2.31 5.55 3.42
N PHE A 149 1.67 4.96 2.41
CA PHE A 149 2.27 3.92 1.59
C PHE A 149 3.46 4.44 0.77
N GLU A 150 3.37 5.63 0.18
CA GLU A 150 4.47 6.25 -0.57
C GLU A 150 5.70 6.50 0.33
N ARG A 151 5.49 7.08 1.53
CA ARG A 151 6.56 7.30 2.49
C ARG A 151 7.20 5.99 2.97
N SER A 152 6.40 4.95 3.14
CA SER A 152 6.87 3.62 3.51
C SER A 152 7.66 2.97 2.37
N GLU A 153 7.20 3.12 1.12
CA GLU A 153 7.90 2.63 -0.08
C GLU A 153 9.27 3.29 -0.24
N MET A 154 9.34 4.63 -0.11
CA MET A 154 10.60 5.37 -0.20
C MET A 154 11.63 4.86 0.80
N MET A 155 11.22 4.68 2.06
CA MET A 155 12.09 4.12 3.11
C MET A 155 12.55 2.69 2.77
N LEU A 156 11.63 1.82 2.33
CA LEU A 156 11.98 0.44 1.97
C LEU A 156 12.94 0.37 0.76
N VAL A 157 12.79 1.27 -0.21
CA VAL A 157 13.70 1.38 -1.37
C VAL A 157 15.09 1.85 -0.92
N GLU A 158 15.16 2.87 -0.06
CA GLU A 158 16.42 3.33 0.54
C GLU A 158 17.09 2.20 1.35
N LEU A 159 16.30 1.41 2.08
CA LEU A 159 16.76 0.27 2.86
C LEU A 159 17.37 -0.85 1.99
N VAL A 160 16.75 -1.14 0.84
CA VAL A 160 17.19 -2.20 -0.06
C VAL A 160 18.40 -1.77 -0.91
N ASN A 161 18.56 -0.47 -1.17
CA ASN A 161 19.62 0.04 -2.04
C ASN A 161 20.90 0.45 -1.30
N THR A 162 20.88 0.56 0.03
CA THR A 162 22.06 0.98 0.82
C THR A 162 22.77 -0.24 1.40
N SER A 163 23.95 -0.55 0.86
CA SER A 163 24.72 -1.75 1.26
C SER A 163 25.52 -1.58 2.55
N HIS A 164 25.82 -0.34 2.95
CA HIS A 164 26.63 -0.04 4.14
C HIS A 164 26.10 1.18 4.86
N TYR A 165 25.64 0.99 6.09
CA TYR A 165 25.17 2.06 6.96
C TYR A 165 26.20 2.43 8.01
N THR A 166 26.42 3.74 8.21
CA THR A 166 27.12 4.24 9.39
C THR A 166 26.20 4.20 10.62
N PRO A 167 26.74 4.13 11.86
CA PRO A 167 25.93 4.16 13.08
C PRO A 167 24.99 5.37 13.21
N ALA A 168 25.37 6.50 12.63
CA ALA A 168 24.54 7.71 12.60
C ALA A 168 23.40 7.60 11.56
N GLU A 169 23.61 6.92 10.44
CA GLU A 169 22.56 6.62 9.46
C GLU A 169 21.56 5.60 10.00
N ILE A 170 22.03 4.58 10.72
CA ILE A 170 21.18 3.60 11.40
C ILE A 170 20.20 4.29 12.36
N GLN A 171 20.68 5.23 13.18
CA GLN A 171 19.81 6.01 14.07
C GLN A 171 18.79 6.87 13.32
N ARG A 172 19.15 7.42 12.15
CA ARG A 172 18.21 8.19 11.33
C ARG A 172 17.12 7.30 10.73
N GLU A 173 17.48 6.11 10.23
CA GLU A 173 16.50 5.16 9.73
C GLU A 173 15.61 4.59 10.83
N GLN A 174 16.14 4.40 12.04
CA GLN A 174 15.33 4.00 13.21
C GLN A 174 14.29 5.04 13.58
N ALA A 175 14.70 6.31 13.70
CA ALA A 175 13.76 7.39 13.99
C ALA A 175 12.67 7.48 12.91
N ARG A 176 13.05 7.33 11.64
CA ARG A 176 12.10 7.30 10.51
C ARG A 176 11.16 6.08 10.58
N ALA A 177 11.66 4.91 10.97
CA ALA A 177 10.86 3.70 11.16
C ALA A 177 9.84 3.88 12.30
N GLU A 178 10.26 4.45 13.42
CA GLU A 178 9.41 4.74 14.59
C GLU A 178 8.27 5.70 14.24
N ASP A 179 8.56 6.75 13.48
CA ASP A 179 7.55 7.69 12.99
C ASP A 179 6.50 7.00 12.12
N LEU A 180 6.92 6.10 11.22
CA LEU A 180 6.03 5.33 10.35
C LEU A 180 5.22 4.27 11.12
N LEU A 181 5.76 3.70 12.20
CA LEU A 181 5.07 2.71 13.04
C LEU A 181 3.81 3.27 13.70
N ALA A 182 3.90 4.48 14.24
CA ALA A 182 2.77 5.11 14.93
C ALA A 182 1.57 5.29 13.98
N ALA A 183 1.82 5.81 12.78
CA ALA A 183 0.81 5.99 11.75
C ALA A 183 0.29 4.65 11.22
N ASN A 184 1.16 3.68 10.96
CA ASN A 184 0.79 2.36 10.47
C ASN A 184 -0.20 1.64 11.40
N ARG A 185 0.03 1.66 12.73
CA ARG A 185 -0.89 1.04 13.70
C ARG A 185 -2.30 1.62 13.63
N LEU A 186 -2.40 2.94 13.48
CA LEU A 186 -3.67 3.65 13.37
C LEU A 186 -4.43 3.26 12.08
N TYR A 187 -3.73 3.20 10.94
CA TYR A 187 -4.33 2.78 9.68
C TYR A 187 -4.75 1.31 9.70
N ARG A 188 -3.95 0.42 10.31
CA ARG A 188 -4.30 -1.01 10.42
C ARG A 188 -5.57 -1.19 11.25
N GLN A 189 -5.67 -0.50 12.38
CA GLN A 189 -6.86 -0.56 13.24
C GLN A 189 -8.10 -0.08 12.48
N THR A 190 -7.96 0.99 11.70
CA THR A 190 -9.04 1.53 10.87
C THR A 190 -9.45 0.56 9.76
N ALA A 191 -8.48 0.00 9.02
CA ALA A 191 -8.74 -0.97 7.96
C ALA A 191 -9.41 -2.25 8.48
N ALA A 192 -9.01 -2.73 9.66
CA ALA A 192 -9.64 -3.88 10.32
C ALA A 192 -11.10 -3.59 10.72
N ASN A 193 -11.37 -2.40 11.26
CA ASN A 193 -12.72 -1.99 11.67
C ASN A 193 -13.68 -1.82 10.48
N VAL A 194 -13.16 -1.37 9.33
CA VAL A 194 -13.93 -1.22 8.08
C VAL A 194 -14.07 -2.56 7.33
N GLY A 195 -13.36 -3.61 7.76
CA GLY A 195 -13.39 -4.93 7.13
C GLY A 195 -12.55 -5.05 5.86
N ASN A 196 -11.64 -4.10 5.61
CA ASN A 196 -10.71 -4.15 4.48
C ASN A 196 -9.51 -5.06 4.84
N ALA A 197 -9.75 -6.37 4.83
CA ALA A 197 -8.75 -7.38 5.18
C ALA A 197 -7.45 -7.32 4.34
N PRO A 198 -7.50 -7.08 3.01
CA PRO A 198 -6.29 -6.94 2.21
C PRO A 198 -5.37 -5.80 2.68
N VAL A 199 -5.93 -4.62 2.94
CA VAL A 199 -5.17 -3.46 3.42
C VAL A 199 -4.64 -3.69 4.83
N ALA A 200 -5.47 -4.23 5.73
CA ALA A 200 -5.06 -4.54 7.09
C ALA A 200 -3.88 -5.53 7.14
N HIS A 201 -3.87 -6.52 6.23
CA HIS A 201 -2.80 -7.51 6.15
C HIS A 201 -1.47 -6.91 5.68
N VAL A 202 -1.49 -6.04 4.65
CA VAL A 202 -0.26 -5.38 4.20
C VAL A 202 0.28 -4.42 5.27
N LEU A 203 -0.59 -3.70 5.96
CA LEU A 203 -0.19 -2.85 7.08
C LEU A 203 0.42 -3.66 8.23
N GLU A 204 -0.07 -4.87 8.50
CA GLU A 204 0.51 -5.79 9.48
C GLU A 204 1.91 -6.29 9.07
N GLU A 205 2.09 -6.67 7.81
CA GLU A 205 3.42 -7.07 7.29
C GLU A 205 4.40 -5.89 7.36
N LEU A 206 3.95 -4.68 7.04
CA LEU A 206 4.75 -3.46 7.15
C LEU A 206 5.09 -3.12 8.61
N GLU A 207 4.16 -3.29 9.56
CA GLU A 207 4.46 -3.08 10.99
C GLU A 207 5.60 -3.99 11.45
N ARG A 208 5.57 -5.27 11.05
CA ARG A 208 6.62 -6.23 11.46
C ARG A 208 8.00 -5.78 11.00
N LEU A 209 8.13 -5.42 9.71
CA LEU A 209 9.39 -4.90 9.20
C LEU A 209 9.83 -3.61 9.89
N LEU A 210 8.90 -2.66 10.09
CA LEU A 210 9.23 -1.40 10.73
C LEU A 210 9.66 -1.59 12.20
N VAL A 211 9.06 -2.55 12.93
CA VAL A 211 9.49 -2.92 14.29
C VAL A 211 10.90 -3.52 14.26
N ASP A 212 11.19 -4.40 13.30
CA ASP A 212 12.51 -5.02 13.20
C ASP A 212 13.60 -3.98 12.87
N VAL A 213 13.30 -3.01 11.99
CA VAL A 213 14.20 -1.88 11.68
C VAL A 213 14.39 -0.97 12.89
N ALA A 214 13.31 -0.61 13.60
CA ALA A 214 13.37 0.21 14.81
C ALA A 214 14.15 -0.47 15.94
N ALA A 215 14.02 -1.79 16.10
CA ALA A 215 14.67 -2.57 17.14
C ALA A 215 16.14 -2.96 16.83
N SER A 216 16.64 -2.66 15.63
CA SER A 216 18.01 -2.98 15.24
C SER A 216 19.01 -2.25 16.15
N SER A 217 20.14 -2.86 16.53
CA SER A 217 21.14 -2.18 17.37
C SER A 217 22.27 -1.58 16.51
N PRO A 218 22.81 -0.38 16.81
CA PRO A 218 23.85 0.26 15.98
C PRO A 218 25.12 -0.58 15.78
N THR A 219 25.41 -1.49 16.72
CA THR A 219 26.60 -2.34 16.74
C THR A 219 26.39 -3.71 16.09
N ALA A 220 25.15 -4.22 16.00
CA ALA A 220 24.81 -5.45 15.28
C ALA A 220 24.26 -5.17 13.85
N ALA A 221 23.80 -3.95 13.60
CA ALA A 221 23.19 -3.47 12.36
C ALA A 221 24.05 -3.67 11.10
N ALA A 222 25.38 -3.55 11.18
CA ALA A 222 26.24 -3.73 10.00
C ALA A 222 26.24 -5.17 9.45
N ALA A 223 25.93 -6.17 10.30
CA ALA A 223 25.80 -7.57 9.91
C ALA A 223 24.32 -8.03 9.85
N ASP A 224 23.46 -7.45 10.68
CA ASP A 224 22.04 -7.82 10.77
C ASP A 224 21.15 -7.11 9.73
N LEU A 225 21.51 -5.93 9.19
CA LEU A 225 20.73 -5.32 8.09
C LEU A 225 20.85 -6.11 6.78
N GLU A 226 21.96 -6.82 6.55
CA GLU A 226 22.08 -7.82 5.49
C GLU A 226 21.11 -9.01 5.69
N VAL A 227 20.77 -9.31 6.95
CA VAL A 227 19.90 -10.44 7.33
C VAL A 227 18.42 -10.03 7.41
N LEU A 228 18.13 -8.80 7.86
CA LEU A 228 16.79 -8.18 7.83
C LEU A 228 16.30 -8.00 6.40
N GLY A 229 17.23 -7.79 5.47
CA GLY A 229 17.04 -7.93 4.04
C GLY A 229 17.25 -9.36 3.56
N ARG A 230 16.36 -10.31 3.89
CA ARG A 230 16.01 -11.27 2.83
C ARG A 230 15.42 -10.42 1.72
N ARG A 231 16.27 -10.03 0.76
CA ARG A 231 15.99 -9.15 -0.39
C ARG A 231 14.60 -9.39 -1.00
N THR A 232 14.15 -10.64 -0.98
CA THR A 232 12.83 -11.09 -1.43
C THR A 232 11.63 -10.54 -0.63
N GLU A 233 11.71 -10.42 0.70
CA GLU A 233 10.58 -10.05 1.56
C GLU A 233 10.31 -8.53 1.48
N SER A 234 11.36 -7.70 1.54
CA SER A 234 11.24 -6.25 1.31
C SER A 234 10.81 -5.93 -0.13
N GLN A 235 11.33 -6.64 -1.14
CA GLN A 235 10.89 -6.48 -2.54
C GLN A 235 9.43 -6.89 -2.74
N SER A 236 8.99 -7.96 -2.10
CA SER A 236 7.59 -8.39 -2.10
C SER A 236 6.70 -7.32 -1.47
N LEU A 237 7.15 -6.68 -0.38
CA LEU A 237 6.38 -5.64 0.29
C LEU A 237 6.28 -4.34 -0.51
N ILE A 238 7.37 -3.90 -1.15
CA ILE A 238 7.34 -2.77 -2.10
C ILE A 238 6.31 -3.03 -3.20
N PHE A 239 6.28 -4.24 -3.76
CA PHE A 239 5.29 -4.60 -4.78
C PHE A 239 3.85 -4.58 -4.24
N LYS A 240 3.60 -5.18 -3.05
CA LYS A 240 2.27 -5.19 -2.43
C LYS A 240 1.77 -3.78 -2.10
N VAL A 241 2.64 -2.93 -1.55
CA VAL A 241 2.34 -1.52 -1.25
C VAL A 241 1.98 -0.76 -2.53
N ARG A 242 2.77 -0.92 -3.60
CA ARG A 242 2.51 -0.27 -4.89
C ARG A 242 1.21 -0.75 -5.55
N VAL A 243 0.89 -2.04 -5.46
CA VAL A 243 -0.39 -2.58 -5.97
C VAL A 243 -1.57 -2.02 -5.19
N LEU A 244 -1.46 -1.93 -3.86
CA LEU A 244 -2.53 -1.40 -3.03
C LEU A 244 -2.73 0.12 -3.21
N SER A 245 -1.66 0.89 -3.31
CA SER A 245 -1.72 2.32 -3.67
C SER A 245 -2.49 2.49 -4.99
N ARG A 246 -2.14 1.75 -6.05
CA ARG A 246 -2.85 1.80 -7.34
C ARG A 246 -4.29 1.28 -7.29
N SER A 247 -4.60 0.33 -6.41
CA SER A 247 -5.97 -0.17 -6.25
C SER A 247 -6.88 0.80 -5.50
N THR A 248 -6.28 1.59 -4.60
CA THR A 248 -6.97 2.66 -3.88
C THR A 248 -7.32 3.80 -4.83
N ASP A 249 -6.45 4.06 -5.82
CA ASP A 249 -6.65 5.03 -6.90
C ASP A 249 -7.71 4.56 -7.93
N ARG A 250 -7.66 3.29 -8.37
CA ARG A 250 -8.59 2.74 -9.40
C ARG A 250 -9.97 2.34 -8.90
N GLY A 251 -10.21 2.28 -7.58
CA GLY A 251 -11.52 1.92 -7.02
C GLY A 251 -12.66 2.89 -7.37
N PHE A 252 -12.38 3.98 -8.10
CA PHE A 252 -13.34 5.05 -8.34
C PHE A 252 -13.53 5.52 -9.80
N GLU A 253 -12.91 4.89 -10.81
CA GLU A 253 -13.41 5.03 -12.18
C GLU A 253 -14.65 4.13 -12.36
N GLY A 254 -15.79 4.60 -11.83
CA GLY A 254 -17.09 4.00 -12.11
C GLY A 254 -17.37 3.99 -13.62
N PRO A 255 -18.19 3.04 -14.12
CA PRO A 255 -18.47 2.92 -15.55
C PRO A 255 -18.99 4.25 -16.07
N SER A 256 -18.28 4.81 -17.04
CA SER A 256 -18.73 5.98 -17.80
C SER A 256 -20.07 5.62 -18.42
N THR A 257 -21.14 6.20 -17.88
CA THR A 257 -22.46 6.20 -18.50
C THR A 257 -22.32 6.97 -19.82
N GLN A 258 -22.12 6.24 -20.93
CA GLN A 258 -22.40 6.77 -22.25
C GLN A 258 -23.92 6.94 -22.36
N GLY A 259 -24.35 8.19 -22.46
CA GLY A 259 -25.65 8.60 -22.99
C GLY A 259 -25.44 9.31 -24.31
#